data_AF-A0A9C6TFN1-F1
#
_entry.id   AF-A0A9C6TFN1-F1
#
_cell.length_a   1.000
_cell.length_b   1.000
_cell.length_c   1.000
_cell.angle_alpha   90.00
_cell.angle_beta   90.00
_cell.angle_gamma   90.00
#
_symmetry.space_group_name_H-M   'P 1'
#
loop_
_entity.id
_entity.type
_entity.pdbx_description
1 polymer ?
#
loop_
_entity_poly.entity_id
_entity_poly.type
_entity_poly.pdbx_seq_one_letter_code
_entity_poly.pdbx_strand_id
1 'polypeptide(L)'
;MPLAPSLALISNPRPLSRAVYFPVLNPPKVRGLSIECARVGGVEIPNNKRIEFSLQYIHGIGRSRARKILCDISMDNKVTKDLSEEELITLRDKVSKYVIEGDLGWIISLSLQAEMGEEVKAIVPVSVLKKQKREEEWALKKKEELDAAKKKRAESRKLIYSRAKQYAKEYQEQKKELIIEETMMHCIAIDLSLQ
;
A
#
# COMPACT_ATOMS: atom_id res chain seq x y z
N MET A 1 45.32 14.35 38.96
CA MET A 1 46.23 13.24 38.57
C MET A 1 45.47 12.31 37.65
N PRO A 2 45.70 12.34 36.32
CA PRO A 2 45.05 11.47 35.36
C PRO A 2 45.96 10.29 35.00
N LEU A 3 45.43 9.06 34.99
CA LEU A 3 46.06 7.94 34.30
C LEU A 3 44.95 7.08 33.67
N ALA A 4 44.81 7.25 32.36
CA ALA A 4 44.07 6.32 31.52
C ALA A 4 44.97 5.13 31.16
N PRO A 5 44.43 3.91 31.12
CA PRO A 5 44.97 2.86 30.28
C PRO A 5 44.19 2.83 28.97
N SER A 6 44.94 3.15 27.91
CA SER A 6 44.83 2.60 26.57
C SER A 6 44.14 1.24 26.50
N LEU A 7 43.26 1.05 25.52
CA LEU A 7 43.59 0.29 24.31
C LEU A 7 42.36 0.28 23.40
N ALA A 8 42.50 0.92 22.24
CA ALA A 8 41.61 0.76 21.12
C ALA A 8 41.80 -0.65 20.55
N LEU A 9 40.73 -1.45 20.55
CA LEU A 9 40.57 -2.52 19.58
C LEU A 9 39.25 -2.28 18.84
N ILE A 10 39.43 -1.65 17.68
CA ILE A 10 38.45 -1.58 16.60
C ILE A 10 38.18 -3.02 16.18
N SER A 11 37.13 -3.64 16.74
CA SER A 11 36.58 -4.88 16.19
C SER A 11 35.75 -4.51 14.97
N ASN A 12 36.43 -4.41 13.83
CA ASN A 12 35.82 -4.25 12.53
C ASN A 12 34.82 -5.42 12.30
N PRO A 13 33.52 -5.19 12.05
CA PRO A 13 32.61 -6.27 11.70
C PRO A 13 32.96 -6.73 10.29
N ARG A 14 33.70 -7.84 10.17
CA ARG A 14 33.85 -8.53 8.89
C ARG A 14 32.45 -8.94 8.42
N PRO A 15 31.95 -8.47 7.25
CA PRO A 15 30.77 -9.08 6.68
C PRO A 15 31.18 -10.47 6.20
N LEU A 16 30.73 -11.51 6.91
CA LEU A 16 30.74 -12.88 6.40
C LEU A 16 29.74 -12.94 5.24
N SER A 17 30.18 -12.49 4.07
CA SER A 17 29.56 -12.77 2.79
C SER A 17 29.72 -14.27 2.53
N ARG A 18 28.88 -15.08 3.16
CA ARG A 18 28.62 -16.45 2.70
C ARG A 18 27.66 -16.35 1.54
N ALA A 19 28.16 -15.84 0.42
CA ALA A 19 27.51 -16.04 -0.87
C ALA A 19 27.54 -17.55 -1.13
N VAL A 20 26.39 -18.20 -0.91
CA VAL A 20 26.13 -19.53 -1.43
C VAL A 20 26.14 -19.38 -2.95
N TYR A 21 27.31 -19.61 -3.53
CA TYR A 21 27.45 -19.83 -4.96
C TYR A 21 26.75 -21.16 -5.22
N PHE A 22 25.46 -21.10 -5.61
CA PHE A 22 24.82 -22.25 -6.22
C PHE A 22 25.60 -22.53 -7.50
N PRO A 23 26.22 -23.72 -7.66
CA PRO A 23 26.78 -24.09 -8.94
C PRO A 23 25.62 -24.03 -9.94
N VAL A 24 25.76 -23.14 -10.93
CA VAL A 24 24.88 -23.11 -12.10
C VAL A 24 24.98 -24.49 -12.72
N LEU A 25 24.00 -25.34 -12.44
CA LEU A 25 23.76 -26.55 -13.19
C LEU A 25 23.66 -26.09 -14.64
N ASN A 26 24.63 -26.51 -15.46
CA ASN A 26 24.58 -26.29 -16.90
C ASN A 26 23.18 -26.70 -17.36
N PRO A 27 22.37 -25.77 -17.91
CA PRO A 27 21.06 -26.14 -18.43
C PRO A 27 21.30 -27.26 -19.44
N PRO A 28 20.49 -28.35 -19.44
CA PRO A 28 20.65 -29.41 -20.40
C PRO A 28 20.68 -28.78 -21.78
N LYS A 29 21.76 -29.06 -22.52
CA LYS A 29 21.94 -28.61 -23.90
C LYS A 29 20.85 -29.30 -24.72
N VAL A 30 19.68 -28.67 -24.80
CA VAL A 30 18.59 -29.12 -25.65
C VAL A 30 19.14 -28.96 -27.06
N ARG A 31 19.62 -30.07 -27.62
CA ARG A 31 19.96 -30.17 -29.04
C ARG A 31 18.78 -29.56 -29.78
N GLY A 32 19.07 -28.51 -30.56
CA GLY A 32 18.08 -27.74 -31.27
C GLY A 32 17.10 -28.66 -31.96
N LEU A 33 15.91 -28.78 -31.37
CA LEU A 33 14.74 -29.16 -32.10
C LEU A 33 14.43 -27.91 -32.90
N SER A 34 14.93 -27.86 -34.13
CA SER A 34 14.46 -26.93 -35.14
C SER A 34 12.96 -27.16 -35.30
N ILE A 35 12.18 -26.31 -34.63
CA ILE A 35 10.72 -26.33 -34.73
C ILE A 35 10.39 -25.55 -35.99
N GLU A 36 10.06 -26.27 -37.06
CA GLU A 36 9.23 -25.70 -38.12
C GLU A 36 7.82 -25.53 -37.53
N CYS A 37 7.46 -24.27 -37.32
CA CYS A 37 6.37 -23.83 -36.48
C CYS A 37 5.05 -23.78 -37.26
N ALA A 38 4.06 -24.61 -36.88
CA ALA A 38 2.67 -24.35 -37.21
C ALA A 38 2.07 -23.39 -36.17
N ARG A 39 2.29 -22.08 -36.35
CA ARG A 39 1.73 -21.03 -35.47
C ARG A 39 0.23 -20.85 -35.69
N VAL A 40 -0.60 -21.71 -35.12
CA VAL A 40 -2.06 -21.63 -35.31
C VAL A 40 -2.67 -20.69 -34.26
N GLY A 41 -3.37 -19.63 -34.70
CA GLY A 41 -4.08 -18.71 -33.81
C GLY A 41 -3.18 -17.89 -32.86
N GLY A 42 -1.94 -17.62 -33.24
CA GLY A 42 -1.00 -16.83 -32.43
C GLY A 42 -0.29 -17.58 -31.29
N VAL A 43 -0.66 -18.84 -31.04
CA VAL A 43 -0.07 -19.73 -30.02
C VAL A 43 0.74 -20.85 -30.68
N GLU A 44 1.86 -21.22 -30.07
CA GLU A 44 2.72 -22.32 -30.55
C GLU A 44 2.15 -23.68 -30.12
N ILE A 45 1.92 -24.57 -31.09
CA ILE A 45 1.35 -25.89 -30.87
C ILE A 45 2.47 -26.95 -30.77
N PRO A 46 2.39 -27.93 -29.82
CA PRO A 46 3.35 -29.02 -29.76
C PRO A 46 3.18 -30.02 -30.92
N ASN A 47 4.25 -30.23 -31.70
CA ASN A 47 4.25 -31.06 -32.92
C ASN A 47 4.17 -32.59 -32.67
N ASN A 48 4.55 -33.08 -31.49
CA ASN A 48 4.66 -34.53 -31.21
C ASN A 48 3.35 -35.17 -30.68
N LYS A 49 2.22 -34.49 -30.81
CA LYS A 49 0.93 -34.94 -30.27
C LYS A 49 -0.11 -35.11 -31.38
N ARG A 50 -1.19 -35.84 -31.07
CA ARG A 50 -2.37 -35.90 -31.94
C ARG A 50 -3.07 -34.54 -31.93
N ILE A 51 -3.63 -34.15 -33.07
CA ILE A 51 -4.25 -32.83 -33.28
C ILE A 51 -5.27 -32.49 -32.18
N GLU A 52 -6.11 -33.44 -31.76
CA GLU A 52 -7.11 -33.25 -30.70
C GLU A 52 -6.51 -32.71 -29.39
N PHE A 53 -5.33 -33.20 -28.99
CA PHE A 53 -4.66 -32.77 -27.76
C PHE A 53 -3.77 -31.56 -28.00
N SER A 54 -3.21 -31.44 -29.20
CA SER A 54 -2.40 -30.30 -29.62
C SER A 54 -3.21 -29.00 -29.57
N LEU A 55 -4.48 -29.02 -30.01
CA LEU A 55 -5.38 -27.86 -29.97
C LEU A 55 -5.75 -27.42 -28.55
N GLN A 56 -5.69 -28.32 -27.55
CA GLN A 56 -6.03 -28.00 -26.16
C GLN A 56 -5.00 -27.12 -25.46
N TYR A 57 -3.83 -26.92 -26.07
CA TYR A 57 -2.84 -25.94 -25.60
C TYR A 57 -3.26 -24.50 -25.87
N ILE A 58 -4.24 -24.29 -26.76
CA ILE A 58 -4.82 -22.99 -27.00
C ILE A 58 -5.86 -22.70 -25.90
N HIS A 59 -5.60 -21.66 -25.13
CA HIS A 59 -6.51 -21.15 -24.12
C HIS A 59 -7.88 -20.82 -24.73
N GLY A 60 -8.94 -21.45 -24.19
CA GLY A 60 -10.30 -21.39 -24.73
C GLY A 60 -10.71 -22.57 -25.63
N ILE A 61 -9.80 -23.47 -26.00
CA ILE A 61 -10.13 -24.71 -26.75
C ILE A 61 -10.02 -25.92 -25.82
N GLY A 62 -11.18 -26.42 -25.38
CA GLY A 62 -11.27 -27.68 -24.62
C GLY A 62 -11.49 -28.91 -25.50
N ARG A 63 -11.64 -30.08 -24.88
CA ARG A 63 -11.88 -31.38 -25.55
C ARG A 63 -13.05 -31.34 -26.54
N SER A 64 -14.18 -30.76 -26.14
CA SER A 64 -15.39 -30.69 -26.97
C SER A 64 -15.20 -29.81 -28.21
N ARG A 65 -14.50 -28.68 -28.07
CA ARG A 65 -14.23 -27.74 -29.17
C ARG A 65 -13.19 -28.32 -30.13
N ALA A 66 -12.15 -28.97 -29.62
CA ALA A 66 -11.13 -29.63 -30.43
C ALA A 66 -11.75 -30.72 -31.34
N ARG A 67 -12.64 -31.56 -30.79
CA ARG A 67 -13.37 -32.56 -31.59
C ARG A 67 -14.29 -31.95 -32.63
N LYS A 68 -14.96 -30.84 -32.27
CA LYS A 68 -15.82 -30.12 -33.20
C LYS A 68 -15.03 -29.55 -34.38
N ILE A 69 -13.87 -28.94 -34.13
CA ILE A 69 -12.99 -28.41 -35.18
C ILE A 69 -12.52 -29.54 -36.11
N LEU A 70 -12.14 -30.69 -35.56
CA LEU A 70 -11.75 -31.85 -36.36
C LEU A 70 -12.89 -32.39 -37.24
N CYS A 71 -14.11 -32.44 -36.69
CA CYS A 71 -15.31 -32.84 -37.42
C CYS A 71 -15.64 -31.84 -38.54
N ASP A 72 -15.51 -30.55 -38.28
CA ASP A 72 -15.83 -29.47 -39.22
C ASP A 72 -14.86 -29.38 -40.42
N ILE A 73 -13.68 -29.98 -40.32
CA ILE A 73 -12.66 -30.07 -41.39
C ILE A 73 -12.61 -31.51 -41.94
N SER A 74 -13.37 -32.44 -41.36
CA SER A 74 -13.36 -33.87 -41.70
C SER A 74 -11.96 -34.48 -41.70
N MET A 75 -11.10 -34.05 -40.76
CA MET A 75 -9.73 -34.54 -40.63
C MET A 75 -9.63 -35.71 -39.67
N ASP A 76 -8.80 -36.70 -40.02
CA ASP A 76 -8.44 -37.79 -39.13
C ASP A 76 -7.46 -37.36 -38.03
N ASN A 77 -7.44 -38.11 -36.93
CA ASN A 77 -6.53 -37.92 -35.80
C ASN A 77 -5.07 -38.30 -36.14
N LYS A 78 -4.44 -37.51 -37.01
CA LYS A 78 -3.02 -37.61 -37.36
C LYS A 78 -2.14 -36.93 -36.30
N VAL A 79 -0.83 -37.16 -36.39
CA VAL A 79 0.16 -36.44 -35.59
C VAL A 79 0.35 -35.05 -36.20
N THR A 80 0.56 -34.02 -35.37
CA THR A 80 0.71 -32.62 -35.83
C THR A 80 1.84 -32.40 -36.84
N LYS A 81 2.82 -33.30 -36.91
CA LYS A 81 3.93 -33.26 -37.90
C LYS A 81 3.51 -33.65 -39.32
N ASP A 82 2.48 -34.47 -39.45
CA ASP A 82 2.11 -35.08 -40.73
C ASP A 82 1.01 -34.29 -41.45
N LEU A 83 0.74 -33.06 -41.02
CA LEU A 83 -0.26 -32.20 -41.68
C LEU A 83 0.31 -31.59 -42.95
N SER A 84 -0.55 -31.50 -43.96
CA SER A 84 -0.24 -30.69 -45.15
C SER A 84 -0.40 -29.20 -44.84
N GLU A 85 0.26 -28.35 -45.64
CA GLU A 85 0.14 -26.90 -45.49
C GLU A 85 -1.31 -26.42 -45.70
N GLU A 86 -2.07 -27.06 -46.60
CA GLU A 86 -3.47 -26.76 -46.87
C GLU A 86 -4.38 -27.06 -45.66
N GLU A 87 -4.13 -28.19 -44.99
CA GLU A 87 -4.81 -28.55 -43.73
C GLU A 87 -4.48 -27.55 -42.60
N LEU A 88 -3.25 -27.03 -42.56
CA LEU A 88 -2.84 -26.02 -41.57
C LEU A 88 -3.54 -24.67 -41.78
N ILE A 89 -3.72 -24.24 -43.03
CA ILE A 89 -4.41 -22.98 -43.36
C ILE A 89 -5.89 -23.08 -42.94
N THR A 90 -6.56 -24.17 -43.34
CA THR A 90 -7.98 -24.38 -42.97
C THR A 90 -8.18 -24.49 -41.45
N LEU A 91 -7.25 -25.12 -40.74
CA LEU A 91 -7.24 -25.14 -39.27
C LEU A 91 -7.10 -23.73 -38.66
N ARG A 92 -6.22 -22.88 -39.21
CA ARG A 92 -6.06 -21.49 -38.75
C ARG A 92 -7.34 -20.69 -38.91
N ASP A 93 -8.01 -20.81 -40.05
CA ASP A 93 -9.26 -20.09 -40.32
C ASP A 93 -10.39 -20.53 -39.40
N LYS A 94 -10.46 -21.83 -39.07
CA LYS A 94 -11.46 -22.38 -38.16
C LYS A 94 -11.16 -22.00 -36.70
N VAL A 95 -9.90 -22.05 -36.29
CA VAL A 95 -9.48 -21.67 -34.93
C VAL A 95 -9.69 -20.18 -34.68
N SER A 96 -9.42 -19.32 -35.66
CA SER A 96 -9.59 -17.85 -35.55
C SER A 96 -11.05 -17.41 -35.34
N LYS A 97 -12.03 -18.28 -35.65
CA LYS A 97 -13.45 -18.02 -35.38
C LYS A 97 -13.81 -18.20 -33.90
N TYR A 98 -13.00 -18.95 -33.15
CA TYR A 98 -13.22 -19.14 -31.73
C TYR A 98 -12.51 -18.05 -30.94
N VAL A 99 -13.17 -17.54 -29.92
CA VAL A 99 -12.59 -16.53 -29.04
C VAL A 99 -11.49 -17.19 -28.20
N ILE A 100 -10.25 -16.79 -28.45
CA ILE A 100 -9.05 -17.18 -27.70
C ILE A 100 -8.94 -16.22 -26.51
N GLU A 101 -8.47 -16.70 -25.36
CA GLU A 101 -8.47 -15.92 -24.11
C GLU A 101 -7.75 -14.56 -24.19
N GLY A 102 -6.85 -14.37 -25.16
CA GLY A 102 -6.21 -13.08 -25.44
C GLY A 102 -7.21 -11.93 -25.65
N ASP A 103 -8.38 -12.20 -26.26
CA ASP A 103 -9.43 -11.19 -26.48
C ASP A 103 -10.52 -11.20 -25.39
N LEU A 104 -10.75 -12.35 -24.72
CA LEU A 104 -11.74 -12.43 -23.63
C LEU A 104 -11.36 -11.55 -22.44
N GLY A 105 -10.06 -11.48 -22.10
CA GLY A 105 -9.60 -10.59 -21.04
C GLY A 105 -9.91 -9.12 -21.33
N TRP A 106 -9.66 -8.69 -22.57
CA TRP A 106 -9.97 -7.33 -23.00
C TRP A 106 -11.47 -7.07 -23.06
N ILE A 107 -12.25 -7.97 -23.65
CA ILE A 107 -13.71 -7.82 -23.76
C ILE A 107 -14.39 -7.82 -22.39
N ILE A 108 -13.97 -8.68 -21.45
CA ILE A 108 -14.50 -8.68 -20.08
C ILE A 108 -14.10 -7.39 -19.37
N SER A 109 -12.86 -6.93 -19.52
CA SER A 109 -12.44 -5.65 -18.95
C SER A 109 -13.21 -4.48 -19.53
N LEU A 110 -13.47 -4.50 -20.84
CA LEU A 110 -14.17 -3.44 -21.58
C LEU A 110 -15.67 -3.44 -21.24
N SER A 111 -16.30 -4.61 -21.13
CA SER A 111 -17.69 -4.74 -20.67
C SER A 111 -17.86 -4.27 -19.23
N LEU A 112 -16.96 -4.68 -18.32
CA LEU A 112 -16.98 -4.18 -16.93
C LEU A 112 -16.78 -2.66 -16.87
N GLN A 113 -15.93 -2.12 -17.74
CA GLN A 113 -15.62 -0.69 -17.78
C GLN A 113 -16.69 0.14 -18.52
N ALA A 114 -17.49 -0.47 -19.40
CA ALA A 114 -18.63 0.15 -20.06
C ALA A 114 -19.89 0.14 -19.19
N GLU A 115 -20.10 -0.92 -18.41
CA GLU A 115 -21.16 -0.99 -17.40
C GLU A 115 -20.87 -0.06 -16.21
N MET A 116 -19.59 0.07 -15.83
CA MET A 116 -19.12 1.03 -14.84
C MET A 116 -18.77 2.34 -15.54
N GLY A 117 -19.79 3.06 -15.99
CA GLY A 117 -19.65 4.38 -16.63
C GLY A 117 -18.66 5.28 -15.88
N GLU A 118 -17.78 5.92 -16.65
CA GLU A 118 -16.99 7.10 -16.28
C GLU A 118 -16.55 7.19 -14.81
N GLU A 119 -15.43 6.54 -14.50
CA GLU A 119 -14.30 7.10 -13.74
C GLU A 119 -13.34 5.94 -13.42
N VAL A 120 -12.29 5.79 -14.23
CA VAL A 120 -11.15 4.97 -13.83
C VAL A 120 -10.32 5.77 -12.82
N LYS A 121 -10.91 6.08 -11.65
CA LYS A 121 -10.11 6.31 -10.45
C LYS A 121 -9.37 5.00 -10.25
N ALA A 122 -8.04 5.04 -10.39
CA ALA A 122 -7.15 3.90 -10.20
C ALA A 122 -7.72 3.00 -9.10
N ILE A 123 -8.05 1.75 -9.42
CA ILE A 123 -8.70 0.83 -8.48
C ILE A 123 -7.77 0.64 -7.28
N VAL A 124 -8.01 1.45 -6.25
CA VAL A 124 -7.27 1.42 -5.00
C VAL A 124 -7.82 0.23 -4.21
N PRO A 125 -6.98 -0.73 -3.79
CA PRO A 125 -7.43 -1.87 -3.01
C PRO A 125 -8.20 -1.43 -1.76
N VAL A 126 -9.29 -2.11 -1.42
CA VAL A 126 -10.13 -1.80 -0.24
C VAL A 126 -9.33 -1.74 1.06
N SER A 127 -8.22 -2.48 1.14
CA SER A 127 -7.27 -2.44 2.26
C SER A 127 -6.60 -1.07 2.44
N VAL A 128 -6.28 -0.38 1.34
CA VAL A 128 -5.65 0.94 1.34
C VAL A 128 -6.66 2.02 1.76
N LEU A 129 -7.90 1.95 1.25
CA LEU A 129 -8.97 2.87 1.65
C LEU A 129 -9.31 2.78 3.15
N LYS A 130 -9.36 1.56 3.70
CA LYS A 130 -9.58 1.35 5.13
C LYS A 130 -8.43 1.89 5.99
N LYS A 131 -7.20 1.83 5.48
CA LYS A 131 -6.02 2.37 6.16
C LYS A 131 -6.04 3.90 6.19
N GLN A 132 -6.33 4.53 5.05
CA GLN A 132 -6.44 5.99 4.94
C GLN A 132 -7.51 6.57 5.86
N LYS A 133 -8.71 5.97 5.88
CA LYS A 133 -9.80 6.42 6.79
C LYS A 133 -9.39 6.37 8.26
N ARG A 134 -8.71 5.30 8.68
CA ARG A 134 -8.24 5.18 10.07
C ARG A 134 -7.16 6.22 10.40
N GLU A 135 -6.27 6.51 9.46
CA GLU A 135 -5.22 7.52 9.62
C GLU A 135 -5.82 8.93 9.68
N GLU A 136 -6.83 9.23 8.85
CA GLU A 136 -7.60 10.47 8.87
C GLU A 136 -8.39 10.64 10.18
N GLU A 137 -9.11 9.61 10.61
CA GLU A 137 -9.82 9.59 11.90
C GLU A 137 -8.86 9.77 13.07
N TRP A 138 -7.70 9.11 13.02
CA TRP A 138 -6.67 9.27 14.04
C TRP A 138 -6.08 10.68 14.04
N ALA A 139 -5.82 11.26 12.87
CA ALA A 139 -5.31 12.63 12.73
C ALA A 139 -6.32 13.68 13.23
N LEU A 140 -7.61 13.52 12.90
CA LEU A 140 -8.68 14.38 13.38
C LEU A 140 -8.79 14.33 14.91
N LYS A 141 -8.83 13.11 15.48
CA LYS A 141 -8.87 12.93 16.94
C LYS A 141 -7.68 13.58 17.63
N LYS A 142 -6.48 13.44 17.08
CA LYS A 142 -5.26 14.06 17.63
C LYS A 142 -5.30 15.59 17.56
N LYS A 143 -5.85 16.14 16.48
CA LYS A 143 -6.02 17.59 16.30
C LYS A 143 -7.04 18.14 17.29
N GLU A 144 -8.18 17.48 17.46
CA GLU A 144 -9.21 17.83 18.44
C GLU A 144 -8.67 17.80 19.88
N GLU A 145 -7.90 16.77 20.23
CA GLU A 145 -7.27 16.66 21.55
C GLU A 145 -6.29 17.82 21.82
N LEU A 146 -5.49 18.17 20.81
CA LEU A 146 -4.54 19.27 20.89
C LEU A 146 -5.26 20.63 21.04
N ASP A 147 -6.33 20.85 20.29
CA ASP A 147 -7.13 22.07 20.37
C ASP A 147 -7.90 22.16 21.70
N ALA A 148 -8.40 21.04 22.23
CA ALA A 148 -8.97 20.97 23.56
C ALA A 148 -7.93 21.27 24.66
N ALA A 149 -6.72 20.73 24.54
CA ALA A 149 -5.62 21.04 25.46
C ALA A 149 -5.21 22.52 25.40
N LYS A 150 -5.18 23.13 24.21
CA LYS A 150 -4.92 24.57 24.05
C LYS A 150 -6.01 25.42 24.74
N LYS A 151 -7.29 25.07 24.55
CA LYS A 151 -8.42 25.77 25.20
C LYS A 151 -8.31 25.70 26.72
N LYS A 152 -8.11 24.50 27.28
CA LYS A 152 -7.89 24.29 28.73
C LYS A 152 -6.71 25.11 29.25
N ARG A 153 -5.57 25.11 28.55
CA ARG A 153 -4.38 25.91 28.92
C ARG A 153 -4.69 27.41 28.94
N ALA A 154 -5.45 27.91 27.95
CA ALA A 154 -5.84 29.31 27.90
C ALA A 154 -6.76 29.69 29.07
N GLU A 155 -7.71 28.82 29.43
CA GLU A 155 -8.59 29.00 30.58
C GLU A 155 -7.80 28.99 31.90
N SER A 156 -6.92 28.01 32.11
CA SER A 156 -6.05 27.98 33.30
C SER A 156 -5.19 29.23 33.39
N ARG A 157 -4.63 29.73 32.29
CA ARG A 157 -3.84 30.97 32.26
C ARG A 157 -4.68 32.19 32.66
N LYS A 158 -5.92 32.30 32.18
CA LYS A 158 -6.84 33.38 32.57
C LYS A 158 -7.15 33.32 34.07
N LEU A 159 -7.41 32.13 34.60
CA LEU A 159 -7.69 31.93 36.03
C LEU A 159 -6.49 32.27 36.92
N ILE A 160 -5.29 31.87 36.52
CA ILE A 160 -4.05 32.22 37.25
C ILE A 160 -3.89 33.74 37.31
N TYR A 161 -4.09 34.42 36.17
CA TYR A 161 -3.98 35.87 36.12
C TYR A 161 -5.03 36.58 36.97
N SER A 162 -6.30 36.17 36.89
CA SER A 162 -7.36 36.77 37.70
C SER A 162 -7.13 36.59 39.20
N ARG A 163 -6.66 35.40 39.59
CA ARG A 163 -6.37 35.08 40.99
C ARG A 163 -5.16 35.83 41.52
N ALA A 164 -4.09 35.95 40.73
CA ALA A 164 -2.95 36.80 41.08
C ALA A 164 -3.35 38.27 41.25
N LYS A 165 -4.25 38.78 40.39
CA LYS A 165 -4.78 40.14 40.49
C LYS A 165 -5.61 40.36 41.77
N GLN A 166 -6.38 39.35 42.20
CA GLN A 166 -7.12 39.40 43.46
C GLN A 166 -6.17 39.44 44.67
N TYR A 167 -5.19 38.53 44.73
CA TYR A 167 -4.19 38.55 45.82
C TYR A 167 -3.43 39.88 45.91
N ALA A 168 -3.07 40.46 44.76
CA ALA A 168 -2.41 41.77 44.75
C ALA A 168 -3.31 42.88 45.32
N LYS A 169 -4.63 42.83 45.09
CA LYS A 169 -5.59 43.80 45.66
C LYS A 169 -5.76 43.59 47.16
N GLU A 170 -6.00 42.35 47.58
CA GLU A 170 -6.16 41.98 48.99
C GLU A 170 -4.94 42.43 49.83
N TYR A 171 -3.73 42.21 49.31
CA TYR A 171 -2.51 42.67 49.97
C TYR A 171 -2.43 44.20 50.10
N GLN A 172 -2.87 44.95 49.08
CA GLN A 172 -2.90 46.41 49.13
C GLN A 172 -3.96 46.93 50.11
N GLU A 173 -5.09 46.24 50.23
CA GLU A 173 -6.15 46.57 51.19
C GLU A 173 -5.69 46.32 52.63
N GLN A 174 -5.11 45.14 52.93
CA GLN A 174 -4.51 44.85 54.24
C GLN A 174 -3.44 45.87 54.63
N LYS A 175 -2.59 46.27 53.68
CA LYS A 175 -1.58 47.30 53.92
C LYS A 175 -2.20 48.66 54.26
N LYS A 176 -3.32 49.04 53.61
CA LYS A 176 -4.04 50.28 53.92
C LYS A 176 -4.70 50.22 55.29
N GLU A 177 -5.31 49.09 55.64
CA GLU A 177 -5.91 48.87 56.96
C GLU A 177 -4.86 49.01 58.06
N LEU A 178 -3.69 48.37 57.91
CA LEU A 178 -2.57 48.52 58.84
C LEU A 178 -2.12 49.98 59.00
N ILE A 179 -2.01 50.73 57.91
CA ILE A 179 -1.66 52.16 57.96
C ILE A 179 -2.74 52.97 58.68
N ILE A 180 -4.02 52.65 58.47
CA ILE A 180 -5.14 53.32 59.16
C ILE A 180 -5.10 53.01 60.66
N GLU A 181 -4.85 51.76 61.05
CA GLU A 181 -4.70 51.36 62.45
C GLU A 181 -3.51 52.05 63.11
N GLU A 182 -2.34 52.07 62.45
CA GLU A 182 -1.14 52.78 62.94
C GLU A 182 -1.43 54.27 63.13
N THR A 183 -2.02 54.93 62.13
CA THR A 183 -2.36 56.37 62.23
C THR A 183 -3.40 56.66 63.30
N MET A 184 -4.41 55.81 63.48
CA MET A 184 -5.38 55.94 64.58
C MET A 184 -4.71 55.81 65.96
N MET A 185 -3.83 54.83 66.14
CA MET A 185 -3.06 54.66 67.38
C MET A 185 -2.19 55.88 67.67
N HIS A 186 -1.55 56.46 66.64
CA HIS A 186 -0.79 57.69 66.76
C HIS A 186 -1.67 58.88 67.20
N CYS A 187 -2.87 59.05 66.64
CA CYS A 187 -3.80 60.12 67.04
C CYS A 187 -4.24 59.96 68.51
N ILE A 188 -4.64 58.76 68.92
CA ILE A 188 -5.05 58.48 70.31
C ILE A 188 -3.92 58.78 71.29
N ALA A 189 -2.67 58.44 70.95
CA ALA A 189 -1.51 58.73 71.77
C ALA A 189 -1.22 60.24 71.91
N ILE A 190 -1.46 61.02 70.86
CA ILE A 190 -1.33 62.49 70.90
C ILE A 190 -2.41 63.08 71.82
N ASP A 191 -3.66 62.63 71.69
CA ASP A 191 -4.79 63.10 72.51
C ASP A 191 -4.57 62.82 74.01
N LEU A 192 -4.08 61.62 74.36
CA LEU A 192 -3.69 61.24 75.73
C LEU A 192 -2.52 62.08 76.29
N SER A 193 -1.68 62.65 75.43
CA SER A 193 -0.52 63.46 75.85
C SER A 193 -0.88 64.95 76.08
N LEU A 194 -2.06 65.38 75.64
CA LEU A 194 -2.56 66.76 75.76
C LEU A 194 -3.54 66.96 76.93
N GLN A 195 -3.92 65.87 77.62
CA GLN A 195 -4.70 65.85 78.87
C GLN A 195 -3.80 65.83 80.10
#